data_AF-Q8BLJ8-F1
#
_entry.id   AF-Q8BLJ8-F1
#
_cell.length_a   1.000
_cell.length_b   1.000
_cell.length_c   1.000
_cell.angle_alpha   90.00
_cell.angle_beta   90.00
_cell.angle_gamma   90.00
#
_symmetry.space_group_name_H-M   'P 1'
#
loop_
_entity.id
_entity.type
_entity.pdbx_description
1 polymer ?
#
loop_
_entity_poly.entity_id
_entity_poly.type
_entity_poly.pdbx_seq_one_letter_code
_entity_poly.pdbx_strand_id
1 'polypeptide(L)'
;MSTWGFASPTPDRFAVSAEAEDKVREQQTRLERIFNVGMSVLSKDCPENPHIWLQLEGPKENVCRAKEYLKGLCSPELQSEIHYPPRLHCIFLGAHGFFLDCLAWSTSAHLVPLLPGSLMISGLTEAFVMAQSRVEELVQRLSWDLQLQSCPGAPDNGGVLRDFSALLQTREDAYTEALLRLPLAVQEELLSLVQEASRGQGPSREVGSSGLLSPQFQGVRAPLNEGREFVGTRVAGSGKSPAVRGQSHTVEK
;
A
#
# COMPACT_ATOMS: atom_id res chain seq x y z
N MET A 1 -20.70 -25.17 24.79
CA MET A 1 -19.25 -24.96 24.71
C MET A 1 -18.88 -24.99 23.24
N SER A 2 -18.79 -23.82 22.60
CA SER A 2 -18.47 -23.74 21.17
C SER A 2 -16.96 -23.62 21.04
N THR A 3 -16.29 -24.71 20.65
CA THR A 3 -14.87 -24.71 20.31
C THR A 3 -14.71 -23.90 19.03
N TRP A 4 -14.23 -22.66 19.15
CA TRP A 4 -13.70 -21.93 18.01
C TRP A 4 -12.44 -22.66 17.56
N GLY A 5 -12.59 -23.52 16.55
CA GLY A 5 -11.46 -24.01 15.78
C GLY A 5 -10.86 -22.82 15.06
N PHE A 6 -9.87 -22.18 15.66
CA PHE A 6 -8.89 -21.43 14.89
C PHE A 6 -8.20 -22.47 14.00
N ALA A 7 -8.70 -22.64 12.78
CA ALA A 7 -7.95 -23.33 11.75
C ALA A 7 -6.61 -22.59 11.67
N SER A 8 -5.53 -23.26 12.06
CA SER A 8 -4.18 -22.75 11.80
C SER A 8 -4.13 -22.39 10.32
N PRO A 9 -3.73 -21.16 9.95
CA PRO A 9 -3.66 -20.77 8.55
C PRO A 9 -2.81 -21.81 7.83
N THR A 10 -3.39 -22.47 6.84
CA THR A 10 -2.69 -23.51 6.09
C THR A 10 -1.50 -22.87 5.38
N PRO A 11 -0.28 -23.39 5.57
CA PRO A 11 0.90 -22.87 4.88
C PRO A 11 0.71 -22.92 3.36
N ASP A 12 1.06 -21.86 2.64
CA ASP A 12 1.09 -21.87 1.18
C ASP A 12 2.43 -22.45 0.71
N ARG A 13 2.37 -23.46 -0.15
CA ARG A 13 3.53 -24.16 -0.69
C ARG A 13 3.57 -24.03 -2.20
N PHE A 14 4.74 -23.69 -2.73
CA PHE A 14 4.96 -23.60 -4.16
C PHE A 14 6.40 -23.92 -4.50
N ALA A 15 6.61 -24.32 -5.76
CA ALA A 15 7.91 -24.67 -6.28
C ALA A 15 8.54 -23.49 -7.04
N VAL A 16 9.85 -23.32 -6.89
CA VAL A 16 10.68 -22.41 -7.70
C VAL A 16 11.91 -23.15 -8.23
N SER A 17 12.62 -22.59 -9.20
CA SER A 17 13.87 -23.17 -9.71
C SER A 17 14.88 -23.37 -8.59
N ALA A 18 15.55 -24.53 -8.56
CA ALA A 18 16.63 -24.81 -7.62
C ALA A 18 17.84 -23.87 -7.78
N GLU A 19 18.02 -23.29 -8.97
CA GLU A 19 19.08 -22.30 -9.23
C GLU A 19 18.84 -20.97 -8.48
N ALA A 20 17.60 -20.70 -8.08
CA ALA A 20 17.24 -19.49 -7.34
C ALA A 20 17.41 -19.65 -5.81
N GLU A 21 17.82 -20.83 -5.33
CA GLU A 21 17.92 -21.13 -3.89
C GLU A 21 18.79 -20.11 -3.13
N ASP A 22 19.97 -19.79 -3.66
CA ASP A 22 20.89 -18.84 -3.02
C ASP A 22 20.28 -17.44 -2.93
N LYS A 23 19.64 -16.97 -4.02
CA LYS A 23 18.95 -15.67 -4.05
C LYS A 23 17.80 -15.62 -3.04
N VAL A 24 17.04 -16.70 -2.95
CA VAL A 24 15.92 -16.81 -2.00
C VAL A 24 16.42 -16.77 -0.55
N ARG A 25 17.50 -17.50 -0.24
CA ARG A 25 18.11 -17.51 1.09
C ARG A 25 18.68 -16.15 1.47
N GLU A 26 19.33 -15.47 0.53
CA GLU A 26 19.86 -14.11 0.73
C GLU A 26 18.74 -13.10 1.04
N GLN A 27 17.61 -13.20 0.34
CA GLN A 27 16.47 -12.29 0.53
C GLN A 27 15.51 -12.71 1.65
N GLN A 28 15.71 -13.86 2.31
CA GLN A 28 14.75 -14.43 3.26
C GLN A 28 14.40 -13.45 4.39
N THR A 29 15.39 -12.95 5.15
CA THR A 29 15.16 -12.04 6.27
C THR A 29 14.47 -10.74 5.82
N ARG A 30 14.81 -10.25 4.63
CA ARG A 30 14.19 -9.05 4.07
C ARG A 30 12.73 -9.31 3.70
N LEU A 31 12.45 -10.43 3.06
CA LEU A 31 11.09 -10.84 2.68
C LEU A 31 10.20 -11.01 3.91
N GLU A 32 10.66 -11.75 4.91
CA GLU A 32 9.91 -12.00 6.15
C GLU A 32 9.56 -10.68 6.85
N ARG A 33 10.49 -9.71 6.85
CA ARG A 33 10.28 -8.37 7.41
C ARG A 33 9.33 -7.51 6.57
N ILE A 34 9.47 -7.51 5.24
CA ILE A 34 8.64 -6.68 4.34
C ILE A 34 7.19 -7.16 4.41
N PHE A 35 6.98 -8.46 4.22
CA PHE A 35 5.64 -9.02 4.10
C PHE A 35 5.08 -9.52 5.43
N ASN A 36 5.84 -9.51 6.53
CA ASN A 36 5.39 -10.03 7.83
C ASN A 36 4.86 -11.47 7.71
N VAL A 37 5.66 -12.33 7.07
CA VAL A 37 5.40 -13.76 6.87
C VAL A 37 6.58 -14.56 7.38
N GLY A 38 6.34 -15.80 7.82
CA GLY A 38 7.40 -16.78 8.02
C GLY A 38 7.70 -17.50 6.70
N MET A 39 8.98 -17.69 6.39
CA MET A 39 9.41 -18.39 5.18
C MET A 39 10.32 -19.58 5.54
N SER A 40 10.13 -20.71 4.86
CA SER A 40 11.07 -21.83 4.93
C SER A 40 11.31 -22.46 3.57
N VAL A 41 12.56 -22.85 3.35
CA VAL A 41 12.96 -23.66 2.19
C VAL A 41 12.93 -25.12 2.62
N LEU A 42 12.05 -25.91 2.02
CA LEU A 42 11.92 -27.32 2.31
C LEU A 42 13.05 -28.10 1.61
N SER A 43 13.46 -29.21 2.24
CA SER A 43 14.52 -30.07 1.69
C SER A 43 14.08 -30.67 0.35
N LYS A 44 15.04 -30.84 -0.56
CA LYS A 44 14.80 -31.52 -1.84
C LYS A 44 14.49 -32.99 -1.56
N ASP A 45 13.38 -33.49 -2.11
CA ASP A 45 13.04 -34.91 -2.03
C ASP A 45 14.04 -35.78 -2.81
N CYS A 46 14.60 -35.22 -3.90
CA CYS A 46 15.66 -35.84 -4.72
C CYS A 46 16.69 -34.78 -5.16
N PRO A 47 18.00 -35.09 -5.18
CA PRO A 47 19.04 -34.16 -5.61
C PRO A 47 18.94 -33.77 -7.10
N GLU A 48 18.29 -34.58 -7.93
CA GLU A 48 18.06 -34.33 -9.36
C GLU A 48 16.84 -33.45 -9.66
N ASN A 49 16.08 -33.03 -8.64
CA ASN A 49 14.89 -32.20 -8.86
C ASN A 49 15.32 -30.78 -9.27
N PRO A 50 14.87 -30.26 -10.44
CA PRO A 50 15.16 -28.89 -10.86
C PRO A 50 14.46 -27.82 -10.02
N HIS A 51 13.64 -28.21 -9.05
CA HIS A 51 12.87 -27.31 -8.20
C HIS A 51 13.14 -27.51 -6.71
N ILE A 52 13.00 -26.40 -5.97
CA ILE A 52 12.91 -26.39 -4.50
C ILE A 52 11.48 -26.01 -4.09
N TRP A 53 11.05 -26.52 -2.94
CA TRP A 53 9.77 -26.15 -2.35
C TRP A 53 9.94 -25.03 -1.33
N LEU A 54 9.15 -23.99 -1.48
CA LEU A 54 9.05 -22.89 -0.53
C LEU A 54 7.74 -23.02 0.23
N GLN A 55 7.77 -22.67 1.52
CA GLN A 55 6.62 -22.61 2.40
C GLN A 55 6.52 -21.21 3.01
N LEU A 56 5.33 -20.61 2.90
CA LEU A 56 4.99 -19.32 3.47
C LEU A 56 3.86 -19.45 4.48
N GLU A 57 4.00 -18.73 5.59
CA GLU A 57 3.04 -18.71 6.69
C GLU A 57 2.76 -17.27 7.13
N GLY A 58 1.49 -16.94 7.36
CA GLY A 58 1.10 -15.61 7.79
C GLY A 58 -0.31 -15.23 7.33
N PRO A 59 -0.67 -13.94 7.40
CA PRO A 59 -1.93 -13.43 6.87
C PRO A 59 -2.06 -13.75 5.38
N LYS A 60 -3.25 -14.15 4.94
CA LYS A 60 -3.49 -14.59 3.55
C LYS A 60 -3.02 -13.57 2.51
N GLU A 61 -3.33 -12.29 2.74
CA GLU A 61 -2.96 -11.20 1.82
C GLU A 61 -1.44 -11.06 1.69
N ASN A 62 -0.74 -11.16 2.81
CA ASN A 62 0.71 -11.05 2.90
C ASN A 62 1.41 -12.23 2.25
N VAL A 63 0.90 -13.45 2.48
CA VAL A 63 1.39 -14.67 1.83
C VAL A 63 1.21 -14.59 0.31
N CYS A 64 0.06 -14.11 -0.17
CA CYS A 64 -0.15 -13.89 -1.61
C CYS A 64 0.88 -12.91 -2.19
N ARG A 65 1.11 -11.75 -1.55
CA ARG A 65 2.10 -10.77 -2.04
C ARG A 65 3.53 -11.30 -1.99
N ALA A 66 3.92 -11.95 -0.89
CA ALA A 66 5.24 -12.56 -0.74
C ALA A 66 5.50 -13.65 -1.79
N LYS A 67 4.47 -14.42 -2.14
CA LYS A 67 4.53 -15.42 -3.21
C LYS A 67 4.75 -14.80 -4.59
N GLU A 68 4.00 -13.75 -4.94
CA GLU A 68 4.20 -13.03 -6.20
C GLU A 68 5.59 -12.39 -6.28
N TYR A 69 6.05 -11.81 -5.16
CA TYR A 69 7.41 -11.30 -5.03
C TYR A 69 8.47 -12.38 -5.26
N LEU A 70 8.33 -13.57 -4.63
CA LEU A 70 9.28 -14.67 -4.79
C LEU A 70 9.30 -15.22 -6.21
N LYS A 71 8.14 -15.35 -6.86
CA LYS A 71 8.08 -15.73 -8.27
C LYS A 71 8.84 -14.72 -9.14
N GLY A 72 8.60 -13.43 -8.93
CA GLY A 72 9.29 -12.36 -9.64
C GLY A 72 10.79 -12.28 -9.35
N LEU A 73 11.23 -12.63 -8.14
CA LEU A 73 12.64 -12.70 -7.76
C LEU A 73 13.36 -13.89 -8.41
N CYS A 74 12.72 -15.06 -8.42
CA CYS A 74 13.31 -16.30 -8.93
C CYS A 74 13.31 -16.34 -10.47
N SER A 75 12.21 -15.89 -11.08
CA SER A 75 11.96 -15.94 -12.51
C SER A 75 11.29 -14.63 -12.97
N PRO A 76 12.05 -13.52 -13.03
CA PRO A 76 11.50 -12.23 -13.44
C PRO A 76 11.03 -12.29 -14.90
N GLU A 77 9.83 -11.77 -15.15
CA GLU A 77 9.33 -11.55 -16.52
C GLU A 77 9.94 -10.28 -17.11
N LEU A 78 10.12 -9.26 -16.25
CA LEU A 78 10.74 -7.98 -16.60
C LEU A 78 11.82 -7.64 -15.58
N GLN A 79 12.92 -7.10 -16.09
CA GLN A 79 14.00 -6.54 -15.29
C GLN A 79 14.62 -5.36 -16.06
N SER A 80 14.68 -4.19 -15.42
CA SER A 80 15.29 -3.00 -16.01
C SER A 80 15.80 -2.06 -14.92
N GLU A 81 16.87 -1.36 -15.25
CA GLU A 81 17.29 -0.17 -14.54
C GLU A 81 16.43 1.02 -15.01
N ILE A 82 15.87 1.76 -14.05
CA ILE A 82 15.16 3.02 -14.31
C ILE A 82 15.93 4.18 -13.69
N HIS A 83 15.75 5.37 -14.26
CA HIS A 83 16.43 6.58 -13.84
C HIS A 83 15.45 7.59 -13.25
N TYR A 84 15.88 8.28 -12.20
CA TYR A 84 15.11 9.33 -11.51
C TYR A 84 16.06 10.45 -11.03
N PRO A 85 15.54 11.64 -10.71
CA PRO A 85 16.36 12.74 -10.18
C PRO A 85 17.12 12.32 -8.91
N PRO A 86 18.45 12.53 -8.81
CA PRO A 86 19.26 12.08 -7.67
C PRO A 86 18.77 12.56 -6.29
N ARG A 87 18.02 13.67 -6.24
CA ARG A 87 17.39 14.19 -5.01
C ARG A 87 16.39 13.21 -4.39
N LEU A 88 15.76 12.33 -5.17
CA LEU A 88 14.85 11.30 -4.67
C LEU A 88 15.59 10.06 -4.14
N HIS A 89 16.90 9.95 -4.33
CA HIS A 89 17.64 8.75 -3.92
C HIS A 89 17.58 8.52 -2.40
N CYS A 90 17.45 9.58 -1.60
CA CYS A 90 17.26 9.48 -0.16
C CYS A 90 15.99 8.70 0.23
N ILE A 91 14.98 8.61 -0.64
CA ILE A 91 13.76 7.83 -0.38
C ILE A 91 14.08 6.34 -0.28
N PHE A 92 14.98 5.85 -1.12
CA PHE A 92 15.26 4.42 -1.23
C PHE A 92 16.27 3.90 -0.22
N LEU A 93 17.13 4.78 0.31
CA LEU A 93 18.14 4.43 1.32
C LEU A 93 17.80 4.94 2.73
N GLY A 94 17.03 6.01 2.82
CA GLY A 94 16.70 6.68 4.06
C GLY A 94 15.63 5.96 4.88
N ALA A 95 15.49 6.40 6.13
CA ALA A 95 14.70 5.70 7.16
C ALA A 95 15.05 4.21 7.24
N HIS A 96 16.33 3.86 7.11
CA HIS A 96 16.82 2.48 7.02
C HIS A 96 16.17 1.63 5.91
N GLY A 97 15.83 2.24 4.77
CA GLY A 97 15.19 1.56 3.65
C GLY A 97 13.67 1.36 3.80
N PHE A 98 13.05 1.96 4.82
CA PHE A 98 11.64 1.74 5.13
C PHE A 98 10.69 2.06 3.96
N PHE A 99 10.91 3.17 3.25
CA PHE A 99 10.04 3.50 2.10
C PHE A 99 10.25 2.55 0.92
N LEU A 100 11.48 2.06 0.71
CA LEU A 100 11.77 1.03 -0.29
C LEU A 100 11.02 -0.27 0.04
N ASP A 101 10.93 -0.62 1.32
CA ASP A 101 10.17 -1.78 1.78
C ASP A 101 8.67 -1.60 1.62
N CYS A 102 8.12 -0.42 1.93
CA CYS A 102 6.71 -0.13 1.66
C CYS A 102 6.40 -0.21 0.17
N LEU A 103 7.31 0.27 -0.69
CA LEU A 103 7.17 0.19 -2.14
C LEU A 103 7.24 -1.26 -2.65
N ALA A 104 8.19 -2.06 -2.14
CA ALA A 104 8.27 -3.48 -2.46
C ALA A 104 7.02 -4.24 -1.97
N TRP A 105 6.51 -3.90 -0.79
CA TRP A 105 5.28 -4.49 -0.25
C TRP A 105 4.06 -4.17 -1.11
N SER A 106 3.87 -2.90 -1.50
CA SER A 106 2.67 -2.48 -2.26
C SER A 106 2.67 -3.00 -3.70
N THR A 107 3.85 -3.20 -4.29
CA THR A 107 4.00 -3.59 -5.69
C THR A 107 4.35 -5.06 -5.88
N SER A 108 4.84 -5.75 -4.84
CA SER A 108 5.43 -7.09 -4.91
C SER A 108 6.61 -7.18 -5.90
N ALA A 109 7.28 -6.06 -6.22
CA ALA A 109 8.48 -6.03 -7.06
C ALA A 109 9.75 -6.12 -6.21
N HIS A 110 10.79 -6.74 -6.78
CA HIS A 110 12.13 -6.70 -6.20
C HIS A 110 12.85 -5.42 -6.65
N LEU A 111 13.27 -4.64 -5.66
CA LEU A 111 13.82 -3.29 -5.84
C LEU A 111 15.22 -3.21 -5.23
N VAL A 112 16.19 -2.81 -6.05
CA VAL A 112 17.60 -2.67 -5.65
C VAL A 112 18.11 -1.28 -6.04
N PRO A 113 18.31 -0.37 -5.07
CA PRO A 113 18.96 0.91 -5.31
C PRO A 113 20.38 0.67 -5.82
N LEU A 114 20.75 1.37 -6.89
CA LEU A 114 22.09 1.29 -7.48
C LEU A 114 22.87 2.56 -7.14
N LEU A 115 23.26 3.33 -8.16
CA LEU A 115 23.91 4.62 -7.97
C LEU A 115 22.85 5.71 -7.70
N PRO A 116 23.25 6.87 -7.15
CA PRO A 116 22.34 8.00 -6.99
C PRO A 116 21.63 8.37 -8.29
N GLY A 117 20.31 8.20 -8.32
CA GLY A 117 19.49 8.45 -9.51
C GLY A 117 19.13 7.20 -10.32
N SER A 118 19.51 5.99 -9.88
CA SER A 118 19.06 4.75 -10.53
C SER A 118 18.56 3.67 -9.57
N LEU A 119 17.63 2.85 -10.07
CA LEU A 119 16.97 1.77 -9.34
C LEU A 119 16.76 0.61 -10.30
N MET A 120 17.27 -0.57 -9.94
CA MET A 120 16.93 -1.81 -10.62
C MET A 120 15.58 -2.30 -10.13
N ILE A 121 14.65 -2.51 -11.05
CA ILE A 121 13.35 -3.13 -10.80
C ILE A 121 13.33 -4.47 -11.51
N SER A 122 12.95 -5.53 -10.79
CA SER A 122 12.73 -6.86 -11.36
C SER A 122 11.49 -7.51 -10.75
N GLY A 123 10.73 -8.23 -11.56
CA GLY A 123 9.56 -8.96 -11.06
C GLY A 123 8.68 -9.52 -12.17
N LEU A 124 7.46 -9.88 -11.79
CA LEU A 124 6.40 -10.17 -12.75
C LEU A 124 5.95 -8.88 -13.44
N THR A 125 5.32 -8.99 -14.61
CA THR A 125 4.95 -7.83 -15.44
C THR A 125 4.14 -6.80 -14.68
N GLU A 126 3.11 -7.23 -13.95
CA GLU A 126 2.25 -6.32 -13.16
C GLU A 126 3.05 -5.62 -12.06
N ALA A 127 3.83 -6.39 -11.28
CA ALA A 127 4.66 -5.85 -10.20
C ALA A 127 5.67 -4.82 -10.72
N PHE A 128 6.32 -5.13 -11.85
CA PHE A 128 7.29 -4.24 -12.50
C PHE A 128 6.63 -2.92 -12.93
N VAL A 129 5.50 -2.97 -13.63
CA VAL A 129 4.80 -1.78 -14.12
C VAL A 129 4.26 -0.94 -12.96
N MET A 130 3.75 -1.59 -11.91
CA MET A 130 3.29 -0.91 -10.70
C MET A 130 4.45 -0.18 -10.00
N ALA A 131 5.61 -0.82 -9.86
CA ALA A 131 6.78 -0.18 -9.25
C ALA A 131 7.32 0.99 -10.09
N GLN A 132 7.38 0.82 -11.42
CA GLN A 132 7.78 1.90 -12.32
C GLN A 132 6.84 3.10 -12.20
N SER A 133 5.52 2.87 -12.26
CA SER A 133 4.50 3.90 -12.13
C SER A 133 4.61 4.68 -10.81
N ARG A 134 4.87 3.99 -9.70
CA ARG A 134 5.08 4.63 -8.39
C ARG A 134 6.31 5.53 -8.37
N VAL A 135 7.41 5.12 -9.01
CA VAL A 135 8.61 5.96 -9.10
C VAL A 135 8.35 7.17 -10.00
N GLU A 136 7.65 6.99 -11.12
CA GLU A 136 7.24 8.08 -12.01
C GLU A 136 6.34 9.11 -11.30
N GLU A 137 5.40 8.66 -10.46
CA GLU A 137 4.57 9.55 -9.64
C GLU A 137 5.45 10.40 -8.69
N LEU A 138 6.44 9.81 -8.01
CA LEU A 138 7.37 10.58 -7.16
C LEU A 138 8.15 11.63 -7.96
N VAL A 139 8.54 11.31 -9.20
CA VAL A 139 9.21 12.26 -10.10
C VAL A 139 8.26 13.39 -10.51
N GLN A 140 7.00 13.09 -10.80
CA GLN A 140 5.99 14.09 -11.11
C GLN A 140 5.68 15.00 -9.91
N ARG A 141 5.60 14.44 -8.70
CA ARG A 141 5.42 15.23 -7.46
C ARG A 141 6.61 16.15 -7.18
N LEU A 142 7.83 15.70 -7.50
CA LEU A 142 9.02 16.53 -7.40
C LEU A 142 8.98 17.70 -8.40
N SER A 143 8.49 17.49 -9.62
CA SER A 143 8.43 18.54 -10.65
C SER A 143 7.30 19.54 -10.44
N TRP A 144 6.16 19.11 -9.88
CA TRP A 144 5.03 19.98 -9.57
C TRP A 144 5.39 21.09 -8.57
N ASP A 145 6.18 20.77 -7.53
CA ASP A 145 6.60 21.76 -6.53
C ASP A 145 7.58 22.80 -7.11
N LEU A 146 8.43 22.41 -8.07
CA LEU A 146 9.26 23.36 -8.81
C LEU A 146 8.43 24.36 -9.63
N GLN A 147 7.22 23.97 -10.05
CA GLN A 147 6.29 24.84 -10.78
C GLN A 147 5.39 25.66 -9.86
N LEU A 148 5.03 25.15 -8.68
CA LEU A 148 4.10 25.80 -7.74
C LEU A 148 4.74 26.74 -6.71
N GLN A 149 6.07 26.85 -6.66
CA GLN A 149 6.78 27.86 -5.85
C GLN A 149 6.38 29.33 -6.16
N SER A 150 5.44 29.56 -7.09
CA SER A 150 4.93 30.88 -7.49
C SER A 150 3.49 31.20 -7.03
N CYS A 151 2.81 30.33 -6.25
CA CYS A 151 1.41 30.56 -5.86
C CYS A 151 1.24 30.79 -4.33
N PRO A 152 0.89 32.01 -3.89
CA PRO A 152 0.55 32.27 -2.49
C PRO A 152 -0.88 31.81 -2.19
N GLY A 153 -1.05 30.83 -1.29
CA GLY A 153 -2.37 30.37 -0.82
C GLY A 153 -2.54 28.85 -0.65
N ALA A 154 -1.45 28.11 -0.41
CA ALA A 154 -1.55 26.66 -0.20
C ALA A 154 -2.34 26.31 1.10
N PRO A 155 -3.10 25.20 1.11
CA PRO A 155 -3.83 24.72 2.29
C PRO A 155 -2.90 24.43 3.47
N ASP A 156 -3.47 24.19 4.66
CA ASP A 156 -2.73 23.95 5.92
C ASP A 156 -1.85 22.68 5.84
N ASN A 157 -0.64 22.89 5.32
CA ASN A 157 0.39 21.89 5.08
C ASN A 157 1.13 21.46 6.37
N GLY A 158 0.75 21.99 7.54
CA GLY A 158 1.41 21.72 8.81
C GLY A 158 1.22 20.30 9.34
N GLY A 159 0.12 19.62 8.96
CA GLY A 159 -0.16 18.24 9.38
C GLY A 159 0.81 17.24 8.76
N VAL A 160 1.02 17.34 7.44
CA VAL A 160 1.91 16.45 6.67
C VAL A 160 3.35 16.54 7.16
N LEU A 161 3.88 17.76 7.31
CA LEU A 161 5.25 17.96 7.80
C LEU A 161 5.44 17.35 9.19
N ARG A 162 4.46 17.52 10.09
CA ARG A 162 4.49 16.95 11.44
C ARG A 162 4.49 15.43 11.39
N ASP A 163 3.57 14.84 10.62
CA ASP A 163 3.39 13.39 10.56
C ASP A 163 4.59 12.68 9.91
N PHE A 164 5.19 13.32 8.90
CA PHE A 164 6.42 12.87 8.25
C PHE A 164 7.63 13.00 9.18
N SER A 165 7.78 14.14 9.86
CA SER A 165 8.87 14.32 10.84
C SER A 165 8.78 13.29 11.97
N ALA A 166 7.59 13.03 12.51
CA ALA A 166 7.39 12.02 13.53
C ALA A 166 7.71 10.60 13.04
N LEU A 167 7.45 10.31 11.76
CA LEU A 167 7.83 9.02 11.15
C LEU A 167 9.35 8.86 11.10
N LEU A 168 10.06 9.90 10.68
CA LEU A 168 11.52 9.90 10.56
C LEU A 168 12.23 9.90 11.90
N GLN A 169 11.69 10.55 12.92
CA GLN A 169 12.27 10.55 14.27
C GLN A 169 12.43 9.13 14.85
N THR A 170 11.52 8.22 14.51
CA THR A 170 11.63 6.80 14.94
C THR A 170 12.66 6.00 14.12
N ARG A 171 13.20 6.57 13.04
CA ARG A 171 14.07 5.90 12.04
C ARG A 171 15.14 6.87 11.55
N GLU A 172 15.76 7.61 12.47
CA GLU A 172 16.73 8.64 12.11
C GLU A 172 18.01 8.02 11.56
N ASP A 173 18.48 8.57 10.44
CA ASP A 173 19.68 8.11 9.73
C ASP A 173 20.34 9.24 8.94
N ALA A 174 21.42 8.91 8.23
CA ALA A 174 22.20 9.87 7.43
C ALA A 174 21.39 10.59 6.33
N TYR A 175 20.23 10.07 5.95
CA TYR A 175 19.37 10.64 4.90
C TYR A 175 18.20 11.45 5.45
N THR A 176 18.03 11.52 6.77
CA THR A 176 16.86 12.16 7.41
C THR A 176 16.72 13.63 7.02
N GLU A 177 17.81 14.39 7.04
CA GLU A 177 17.81 15.79 6.58
C GLU A 177 17.46 15.94 5.09
N ALA A 178 17.92 15.00 4.25
CA ALA A 178 17.60 15.01 2.83
C ALA A 178 16.13 14.69 2.57
N LEU A 179 15.54 13.77 3.36
CA LEU A 179 14.13 13.42 3.33
C LEU A 179 13.24 14.61 3.76
N LEU A 180 13.60 15.30 4.84
CA LEU A 180 12.86 16.48 5.32
C LEU A 180 12.90 17.65 4.33
N ARG A 181 13.93 17.72 3.48
CA ARG A 181 14.05 18.72 2.41
C ARG A 181 13.30 18.36 1.14
N LEU A 182 12.64 17.21 1.05
CA LEU A 182 11.82 16.88 -0.11
C LEU A 182 10.60 17.80 -0.18
N PRO A 183 10.10 18.12 -1.39
CA PRO A 183 8.82 18.80 -1.56
C PRO A 183 7.69 18.18 -0.76
N LEU A 184 6.77 19.01 -0.28
CA LEU A 184 5.63 18.52 0.50
C LEU A 184 4.82 17.46 -0.25
N ALA A 185 4.55 17.69 -1.55
CA ALA A 185 3.82 16.73 -2.38
C ALA A 185 4.49 15.35 -2.45
N VAL A 186 5.83 15.30 -2.36
CA VAL A 186 6.57 14.03 -2.28
C VAL A 186 6.43 13.42 -0.89
N GLN A 187 6.51 14.22 0.18
CA GLN A 187 6.29 13.74 1.55
C GLN A 187 4.87 13.18 1.75
N GLU A 188 3.85 13.82 1.16
CA GLU A 188 2.46 13.34 1.16
C GLU A 188 2.33 11.98 0.48
N GLU A 189 2.94 11.81 -0.70
CA GLU A 189 2.91 10.53 -1.42
C GLU A 189 3.61 9.42 -0.60
N LEU A 190 4.73 9.74 0.06
CA LEU A 190 5.40 8.79 0.95
C LEU A 190 4.56 8.42 2.18
N LEU A 191 3.85 9.38 2.77
CA LEU A 191 2.91 9.08 3.86
C LEU A 191 1.74 8.21 3.38
N SER A 192 1.22 8.47 2.18
CA SER A 192 0.18 7.66 1.54
C SER A 192 0.65 6.21 1.34
N LEU A 193 1.86 6.02 0.81
CA LEU A 193 2.50 4.72 0.63
C LEU A 193 2.63 3.94 1.96
N VAL A 194 3.01 4.63 3.05
CA VAL A 194 3.11 4.00 4.38
C VAL A 194 1.73 3.63 4.93
N GLN A 195 0.71 4.45 4.67
CA GLN A 195 -0.67 4.13 5.06
C GLN A 195 -1.21 2.92 4.30
N GLU A 196 -0.91 2.80 3.01
CA GLU A 196 -1.27 1.64 2.20
C GLU A 196 -0.63 0.36 2.74
N ALA A 197 0.69 0.41 3.01
CA ALA A 197 1.42 -0.71 3.58
C ALA A 197 0.91 -1.11 4.97
N SER A 198 0.64 -0.15 5.84
CA SER A 198 0.16 -0.45 7.20
C SER A 198 -1.26 -1.01 7.23
N ARG A 199 -2.16 -0.59 6.33
CA ARG A 199 -3.52 -1.16 6.20
C ARG A 199 -3.51 -2.64 5.82
N GLY A 200 -2.56 -3.05 4.99
CA GLY A 200 -2.39 -4.45 4.64
C GLY A 200 -1.41 -5.21 5.54
N GLN A 201 -1.08 -4.71 6.72
CA GLN A 201 -0.16 -5.39 7.66
C GLN A 201 1.25 -5.62 7.09
N GLY A 202 1.73 -4.71 6.23
CA GLY A 202 3.10 -4.65 5.73
C GLY A 202 4.08 -4.00 6.73
N PRO A 203 5.19 -3.39 6.26
CA PRO A 203 6.17 -2.76 7.14
C PRO A 203 5.48 -1.73 8.03
N SER A 204 5.43 -2.01 9.32
CA SER A 204 4.67 -1.17 10.24
C SER A 204 5.48 0.04 10.67
N ARG A 205 4.77 1.16 10.76
CA ARG A 205 5.23 2.31 11.54
C ARG A 205 5.26 1.82 12.99
N GLU A 206 6.42 1.47 13.53
CA GLU A 206 6.59 1.24 14.97
C GLU A 206 6.13 2.51 15.71
N VAL A 207 4.85 2.52 16.06
CA VAL A 207 4.24 3.52 16.90
C VAL A 207 4.57 3.05 18.31
N GLY A 208 5.55 3.72 18.94
CA GLY A 208 5.72 3.62 20.38
C GLY A 208 4.33 3.77 21.03
N SER A 209 3.97 2.79 21.85
CA SER A 209 2.66 2.73 22.50
C SER A 209 2.34 4.05 23.20
N SER A 210 1.51 4.86 22.56
CA SER A 210 0.71 5.88 23.24
C SER A 210 -0.72 5.40 23.19
N GLY A 211 -1.12 4.78 24.30
CA GLY A 211 -2.47 4.32 24.53
C GLY A 211 -3.44 5.48 24.35
N LEU A 212 -4.37 5.31 23.43
CA LEU A 212 -5.64 6.02 23.46
C LEU A 212 -6.71 4.96 23.55
N LEU A 213 -7.02 4.66 24.81
CA LEU A 213 -8.28 4.08 25.25
C LEU A 213 -9.41 4.70 24.42
N SER A 214 -10.08 3.88 23.63
CA SER A 214 -11.38 4.23 23.09
C SER A 214 -12.36 4.36 24.25
N PRO A 215 -13.04 5.51 24.46
CA PRO A 215 -14.26 5.52 25.23
C PRO A 215 -15.38 4.99 24.33
N GLN A 216 -15.64 3.71 24.56
CA GLN A 216 -16.89 2.99 24.43
C GLN A 216 -18.12 3.92 24.40
N PHE A 217 -18.83 3.98 23.27
CA PHE A 217 -20.22 4.42 23.27
C PHE A 217 -21.11 3.19 23.49
N GLN A 218 -21.51 2.97 24.75
CA GLN A 218 -22.59 2.04 25.10
C GLN A 218 -23.54 2.70 26.10
N GLY A 219 -24.83 2.63 25.79
CA GLY A 219 -25.96 3.14 26.58
C GLY A 219 -26.53 4.41 25.93
N VAL A 220 -27.80 4.46 25.50
CA VAL A 220 -28.97 4.12 26.30
C VAL A 220 -30.11 3.59 25.42
N ARG A 221 -30.55 2.38 25.79
CA ARG A 221 -31.93 1.87 25.89
C ARG A 221 -33.07 2.63 25.18
N ALA A 222 -33.80 1.86 24.37
CA ALA A 222 -35.17 2.13 23.93
C ALA A 222 -36.15 2.32 25.10
N PRO A 223 -37.23 3.07 24.88
CA PRO A 223 -38.52 2.81 25.48
C PRO A 223 -39.50 2.24 24.46
N LEU A 224 -40.03 1.06 24.77
CA LEU A 224 -41.29 0.55 24.28
C LEU A 224 -42.40 1.44 24.86
N ASN A 225 -43.24 2.07 24.03
CA ASN A 225 -44.54 2.54 24.49
C ASN A 225 -45.57 2.56 23.34
N GLU A 226 -46.79 2.27 23.75
CA GLU A 226 -47.92 1.70 23.04
C GLU A 226 -48.52 2.63 21.98
N GLY A 227 -48.72 2.09 20.77
CA GLY A 227 -49.61 2.67 19.77
C GLY A 227 -51.05 2.31 20.11
N ARG A 228 -51.77 3.22 20.77
CA ARG A 228 -53.24 3.22 20.80
C ARG A 228 -53.75 4.20 19.74
N GLU A 229 -54.63 3.64 18.92
CA GLU A 229 -55.38 4.24 17.81
C GLU A 229 -56.05 5.57 18.18
N PHE A 230 -56.18 6.49 17.22
CA PHE A 230 -57.50 7.04 16.85
C PHE A 230 -57.46 7.89 15.57
N VAL A 231 -58.33 7.48 14.63
CA VAL A 231 -59.25 8.28 13.81
C VAL A 231 -58.68 9.34 12.85
N GLY A 232 -58.89 9.04 11.57
CA GLY A 232 -58.75 9.97 10.46
C GLY A 232 -59.86 11.01 10.37
N THR A 233 -59.60 12.05 9.61
CA THR A 233 -60.62 12.86 8.94
C THR A 233 -60.07 13.30 7.59
N ARG A 234 -60.98 13.26 6.63
CA ARG A 234 -60.82 13.27 5.17
C ARG A 234 -61.33 14.59 4.63
N VAL A 235 -60.56 15.33 3.82
CA VAL A 235 -61.02 16.33 2.81
C VAL A 235 -59.87 16.46 1.79
N ALA A 236 -59.92 15.90 0.58
CA ALA A 236 -60.70 16.20 -0.64
C ALA A 236 -60.11 17.32 -1.53
N GLY A 237 -59.95 16.99 -2.83
CA GLY A 237 -59.78 17.93 -3.96
C GLY A 237 -58.46 17.76 -4.73
N SER A 238 -58.39 16.96 -5.80
CA SER A 238 -58.67 17.34 -7.22
C SER A 238 -57.58 18.25 -7.81
N GLY A 239 -56.89 17.98 -8.91
CA GLY A 239 -56.93 16.91 -9.89
C GLY A 239 -56.00 17.23 -11.08
N LYS A 240 -55.75 16.20 -11.90
CA LYS A 240 -55.43 16.22 -13.35
C LYS A 240 -54.09 16.83 -13.84
N SER A 241 -53.23 15.93 -14.31
CA SER A 241 -52.24 16.05 -15.41
C SER A 241 -52.92 16.35 -16.78
N PRO A 242 -52.24 16.38 -17.96
CA PRO A 242 -50.81 16.30 -18.29
C PRO A 242 -50.29 17.22 -19.45
N ALA A 243 -48.97 17.15 -19.70
CA ALA A 243 -48.23 17.19 -20.98
C ALA A 243 -48.16 18.46 -21.87
N VAL A 244 -46.96 18.69 -22.44
CA VAL A 244 -46.60 19.05 -23.85
C VAL A 244 -45.11 19.47 -23.86
N ARG A 245 -44.19 18.65 -24.40
CA ARG A 245 -43.69 18.57 -25.80
C ARG A 245 -42.82 19.77 -26.20
N GLY A 246 -41.54 19.49 -26.46
CA GLY A 246 -40.65 20.33 -27.27
C GLY A 246 -39.92 19.46 -28.28
N GLN A 247 -40.30 19.60 -29.56
CA GLN A 247 -39.66 18.98 -30.72
C GLN A 247 -38.90 20.09 -31.44
N SER A 248 -37.63 19.87 -31.73
CA SER A 248 -36.77 20.80 -32.49
C SER A 248 -36.72 20.36 -33.95
N HIS A 249 -37.15 21.26 -34.84
CA HIS A 249 -36.77 21.26 -36.25
C HIS A 249 -36.48 22.70 -36.65
N THR A 250 -35.34 22.94 -37.30
CA THR A 250 -35.16 24.04 -38.24
C THR A 250 -34.08 23.65 -39.25
N VAL A 251 -34.41 23.93 -40.51
CA VAL A 251 -33.72 23.60 -41.76
C VAL A 251 -33.23 24.91 -42.39
N GLU A 252 -32.32 24.76 -43.37
CA GLU A 252 -31.78 25.73 -44.33
C GLU A 252 -30.63 26.61 -43.80
N LYS A 253 -29.49 26.66 -44.48
CA LYS A 253 -29.30 26.90 -45.92
C LYS A 253 -28.05 26.24 -46.49
#